data_AF-A0A820XDF5-F1
#
_entry.id   AF-A0A820XDF5-F1
#
_cell.length_a   1.000
_cell.length_b   1.000
_cell.length_c   1.000
_cell.angle_alpha   90.00
_cell.angle_beta   90.00
_cell.angle_gamma   90.00
#
_symmetry.space_group_name_H-M   'P 1'
#
loop_
_entity.id
_entity.type
_entity.pdbx_description
1 polymer ?
#
loop_
_entity_poly.entity_id
_entity_poly.type
_entity_poly.pdbx_seq_one_letter_code
_entity_poly.pdbx_strand_id
1 'polypeptide(L)'
;MMNKLDDLIEKMKEVKEHLATLATNNEKFERFMQDKIQHDELTKQQIDSLLNNDNAFKKDLVHHSLLIERHENMFIKLLIPMFEDLFTLIAGQNQDKRGTIVHWKVFALFSEYAYAFWEKRWNVRNMDVTYDEYIKFLSLLTARCTITFPLDRYRVAIPTELRSFMSYVRALSFRALRTKSSELKVEMRCLRKIAKLELKSFLSRQLSLALRLRNTSSPISVSFWSRTKRFLKPSSSTIHVFVDSAEQIIRAPDKMCELAADFYEDFFKKQEVVRPHPYTDSPLIEFDNKDENIPEVTLNELVETIHAKRKQKSLDAHGISNFMFNFLAPSDWFLLLQLYNQSFQKATLPVAWKDTRMILLAKKKSICSPAETRPISLLDIFQKVGEKLFLTRFQDVLDRRGILPDTQSGFGDKVRLQTRLLLFLEDVHSLMSNSAPISTIFVDFRSAFDQLWHIGCIGTLRRLGIPHSYLSWIEAWLINRRGHIEINGKKSRWFPIEKGGPQRGILTTSLFITYHSDMGQFLPWCTSHVFADDLAAVVAGQLGKHYMDQCLDLEMRIKLLLGQLEYYSLLAVQPTNFAKTEALYSARAIGSPKFDIFFDEMKEKKINWAGATC
;
A
#
# COMPACT_ATOMS: atom_id res chain seq x y z
N MET A 1 30.55 31.10 13.44
CA MET A 1 29.68 29.97 13.05
C MET A 1 29.84 29.63 11.59
N MET A 2 29.67 30.58 10.65
CA MET A 2 30.02 30.38 9.23
C MET A 2 31.48 29.93 9.06
N ASN A 3 32.44 30.59 9.73
CA ASN A 3 33.85 30.17 9.71
C ASN A 3 34.11 28.73 10.22
N LYS A 4 33.24 28.17 11.08
CA LYS A 4 33.34 26.77 11.52
C LYS A 4 32.76 25.79 10.50
N LEU A 5 31.76 26.23 9.74
CA LEU A 5 31.16 25.45 8.65
C LEU A 5 32.11 25.42 7.45
N ASP A 6 32.76 26.55 7.14
CA ASP A 6 33.73 26.66 6.05
C ASP A 6 34.98 25.80 6.32
N ASP A 7 35.50 25.82 7.55
CA ASP A 7 36.62 24.96 7.98
C ASP A 7 36.27 23.45 7.94
N LEU A 8 35.01 23.10 8.22
CA LEU A 8 34.50 21.72 8.12
C LEU A 8 34.33 21.28 6.67
N ILE A 9 33.86 22.18 5.80
CA ILE A 9 33.75 21.93 4.35
C ILE A 9 35.14 21.75 3.73
N GLU A 10 36.14 22.51 4.18
CA GLU A 10 37.52 22.41 3.68
C GLU A 10 38.18 21.09 4.10
N LYS A 11 38.05 20.67 5.37
CA LYS A 11 38.45 19.33 5.82
C LYS A 11 37.73 18.19 5.10
N MET A 12 36.46 18.38 4.75
CA MET A 12 35.71 17.39 3.96
C MET A 12 36.23 17.25 2.53
N LYS A 13 36.71 18.34 1.91
CA LYS A 13 37.34 18.29 0.58
C LYS A 13 38.65 17.50 0.59
N GLU A 14 39.48 17.70 1.61
CA GLU A 14 40.72 16.93 1.79
C GLU A 14 40.43 15.42 1.93
N VAL A 15 39.42 15.05 2.73
CA VAL A 15 38.98 13.65 2.87
C VAL A 15 38.46 13.09 1.55
N LYS A 16 37.75 13.89 0.73
CA LYS A 16 37.26 13.48 -0.60
C LYS A 16 38.41 13.17 -1.56
N GLU A 17 39.45 13.99 -1.60
CA GLU A 17 40.64 13.75 -2.42
C GLU A 17 41.41 12.51 -1.95
N HIS A 18 41.52 12.32 -0.64
CA HIS A 18 42.16 11.13 -0.07
C HIS A 18 41.38 9.84 -0.37
N LEU A 19 40.04 9.88 -0.33
CA LEU A 19 39.21 8.73 -0.71
C LEU A 19 39.27 8.44 -2.22
N ALA A 20 39.30 9.48 -3.06
CA ALA A 20 39.43 9.33 -4.51
C ALA A 20 40.76 8.67 -4.91
N THR A 21 41.87 9.12 -4.32
CA THR A 21 43.21 8.54 -4.56
C THR A 21 43.30 7.08 -4.12
N LEU A 22 42.69 6.73 -2.99
CA LEU A 22 42.61 5.35 -2.51
C LEU A 22 41.77 4.45 -3.44
N ALA A 23 40.64 4.94 -3.95
CA ALA A 23 39.80 4.20 -4.90
C ALA A 23 40.53 3.91 -6.22
N THR A 24 41.40 4.80 -6.71
CA THR A 24 42.27 4.54 -7.87
C THR A 24 43.35 3.49 -7.59
N ASN A 25 43.89 3.42 -6.37
CA ASN A 25 44.89 2.41 -6.01
C ASN A 25 44.27 1.01 -5.92
N ASN A 26 43.03 0.92 -5.42
CA ASN A 26 42.28 -0.32 -5.36
C ASN A 26 41.95 -0.87 -6.77
N GLU A 27 41.57 0.01 -7.68
CA GLU A 27 41.25 -0.32 -9.08
C GLU A 27 42.48 -0.78 -9.88
N LYS A 28 43.67 -0.23 -9.58
CA LYS A 28 44.95 -0.73 -10.12
C LYS A 28 45.25 -2.15 -9.64
N PHE A 29 44.96 -2.45 -8.37
CA PHE A 29 45.15 -3.80 -7.82
C PHE A 29 44.14 -4.81 -8.39
N GLU A 30 42.87 -4.45 -8.52
CA GLU A 30 41.86 -5.32 -9.15
C GLU A 30 42.16 -5.58 -10.63
N ARG A 31 42.63 -4.58 -11.38
CA ARG A 31 43.11 -4.78 -12.77
C ARG A 31 44.33 -5.68 -12.82
N PHE A 32 45.29 -5.52 -11.92
CA PHE A 32 46.44 -6.42 -11.80
C PHE A 32 46.01 -7.87 -11.54
N MET A 33 45.01 -8.07 -10.67
CA MET A 33 44.43 -9.39 -10.39
C MET A 33 43.66 -9.96 -11.59
N GLN A 34 42.89 -9.13 -12.31
CA GLN A 34 42.17 -9.56 -13.52
C GLN A 34 43.12 -9.91 -14.68
N ASP A 35 44.19 -9.14 -14.89
CA ASP A 35 45.25 -9.46 -15.87
C ASP A 35 45.94 -10.77 -15.53
N LYS A 36 46.29 -10.98 -14.24
CA LYS A 36 46.86 -12.24 -13.75
C LYS A 36 45.94 -13.45 -13.97
N ILE A 37 44.63 -13.26 -13.85
CA ILE A 37 43.61 -14.31 -14.03
C ILE A 37 43.31 -14.58 -15.52
N GLN A 38 43.44 -13.57 -16.41
CA GLN A 38 43.22 -13.73 -17.84
C GLN A 38 44.44 -14.24 -18.61
N HIS A 39 45.67 -13.94 -18.15
CA HIS A 39 46.89 -14.36 -18.84
C HIS A 39 47.46 -15.71 -18.37
N ASP A 40 47.25 -16.09 -17.12
CA ASP A 40 47.56 -17.43 -16.62
C ASP A 40 46.23 -18.12 -16.31
N GLU A 41 45.86 -19.20 -17.03
CA GLU A 41 44.66 -20.02 -16.75
C GLU A 41 44.77 -20.73 -15.38
N LEU A 42 44.74 -19.96 -14.29
CA LEU A 42 44.91 -20.46 -12.93
C LEU A 42 43.59 -21.06 -12.43
N THR A 43 43.59 -22.38 -12.28
CA THR A 43 42.49 -23.12 -11.65
C THR A 43 42.40 -22.81 -10.15
N LYS A 44 41.22 -23.00 -9.55
CA LYS A 44 40.94 -22.77 -8.12
C LYS A 44 41.99 -23.40 -7.18
N GLN A 45 42.51 -24.58 -7.54
CA GLN A 45 43.56 -25.29 -6.80
C GLN A 45 44.94 -24.60 -6.86
N GLN A 46 45.27 -23.91 -7.96
CA GLN A 46 46.52 -23.16 -8.09
C GLN A 46 46.47 -21.84 -7.31
N ILE A 47 45.29 -21.22 -7.21
CA ILE A 47 45.06 -20.05 -6.34
C ILE A 47 45.19 -20.44 -4.86
N ASP A 48 44.64 -21.60 -4.46
CA ASP A 48 44.79 -22.14 -3.09
C ASP A 48 46.24 -22.54 -2.77
N SER A 49 47.01 -22.97 -3.76
CA SER A 49 48.45 -23.23 -3.64
C SER A 49 49.27 -21.94 -3.46
N LEU A 50 48.96 -20.89 -4.23
CA LEU A 50 49.60 -19.57 -4.10
C LEU A 50 49.27 -18.91 -2.75
N LEU A 51 48.04 -19.04 -2.27
CA LEU A 51 47.62 -18.59 -0.94
C LEU A 51 48.35 -19.32 0.19
N ASN A 52 48.82 -20.55 -0.03
CA ASN A 52 49.52 -21.34 0.99
C ASN A 52 51.04 -21.19 0.96
N ASN A 53 51.64 -20.95 -0.20
CA ASN A 53 53.10 -20.92 -0.37
C ASN A 53 53.69 -19.50 -0.45
N ASP A 54 52.92 -18.50 -0.87
CA ASP A 54 53.46 -17.16 -1.11
C ASP A 54 53.09 -16.17 0.00
N ASN A 55 53.99 -16.02 0.97
CA ASN A 55 53.82 -15.13 2.11
C ASN A 55 53.69 -13.64 1.71
N ALA A 56 54.16 -13.24 0.53
CA ALA A 56 53.98 -11.88 0.01
C ALA A 56 52.54 -11.66 -0.48
N PHE A 57 52.01 -12.61 -1.23
CA PHE A 57 50.62 -12.57 -1.72
C PHE A 57 49.59 -12.66 -0.57
N LYS A 58 49.86 -13.51 0.43
CA LYS A 58 49.06 -13.59 1.67
C LYS A 58 49.12 -12.27 2.44
N LYS A 59 50.28 -11.61 2.49
CA LYS A 59 50.45 -10.26 3.06
C LYS A 59 49.63 -9.22 2.31
N ASP A 60 49.66 -9.21 0.98
CA ASP A 60 48.93 -8.23 0.17
C ASP A 60 47.41 -8.43 0.24
N LEU A 61 46.94 -9.68 0.29
CA LEU A 61 45.51 -10.01 0.44
C LEU A 61 44.98 -9.68 1.84
N VAL A 62 45.77 -9.97 2.89
CA VAL A 62 45.49 -9.56 4.28
C VAL A 62 45.59 -8.04 4.40
N HIS A 63 46.54 -7.40 3.71
CA HIS A 63 46.67 -5.94 3.68
C HIS A 63 45.47 -5.30 2.97
N HIS A 64 44.92 -5.94 1.93
CA HIS A 64 43.74 -5.52 1.20
C HIS A 64 42.44 -5.72 1.99
N SER A 65 42.28 -6.85 2.70
CA SER A 65 41.15 -7.06 3.61
C SER A 65 41.22 -6.11 4.80
N LEU A 66 42.41 -5.89 5.37
CA LEU A 66 42.67 -4.87 6.40
C LEU A 66 42.54 -3.46 5.86
N LEU A 67 42.80 -3.20 4.57
CA LEU A 67 42.55 -1.92 3.92
C LEU A 67 41.06 -1.71 3.81
N ILE A 68 40.26 -2.66 3.30
CA ILE A 68 38.80 -2.58 3.24
C ILE A 68 38.20 -2.40 4.63
N GLU A 69 38.66 -3.16 5.61
CA GLU A 69 38.20 -3.06 7.00
C GLU A 69 38.69 -1.76 7.66
N ARG A 70 39.88 -1.25 7.32
CA ARG A 70 40.33 0.12 7.68
C ARG A 70 39.58 1.20 6.91
N HIS A 71 39.09 0.94 5.69
CA HIS A 71 38.34 1.89 4.85
C HIS A 71 36.94 2.06 5.42
N GLU A 72 36.25 0.96 5.74
CA GLU A 72 34.97 0.99 6.46
C GLU A 72 35.16 1.63 7.84
N ASN A 73 36.19 1.24 8.59
CA ASN A 73 36.47 1.84 9.90
C ASN A 73 36.94 3.30 9.82
N MET A 74 37.61 3.77 8.76
CA MET A 74 38.00 5.19 8.61
C MET A 74 36.81 6.03 8.18
N PHE A 75 36.00 5.55 7.23
CA PHE A 75 34.77 6.23 6.83
C PHE A 75 33.84 6.41 8.03
N ILE A 76 33.77 5.39 8.91
CA ILE A 76 33.02 5.42 10.16
C ILE A 76 33.74 6.24 11.26
N LYS A 77 35.06 6.17 11.43
CA LYS A 77 35.78 6.87 12.53
C LYS A 77 36.12 8.34 12.27
N LEU A 78 36.29 8.77 11.01
CA LEU A 78 36.67 10.15 10.67
C LEU A 78 35.47 11.03 10.33
N LEU A 79 34.52 10.54 9.54
CA LEU A 79 33.35 11.34 9.15
C LEU A 79 32.33 11.44 10.29
N ILE A 80 32.09 10.38 11.08
CA ILE A 80 31.04 10.40 12.11
C ILE A 80 31.28 11.47 13.18
N PRO A 81 32.48 11.65 13.78
CA PRO A 81 32.71 12.72 14.75
C PRO A 81 32.61 14.12 14.13
N MET A 82 33.17 14.32 12.92
CA MET A 82 33.09 15.59 12.18
C MET A 82 31.64 15.99 11.90
N PHE A 83 30.78 15.03 11.62
CA PHE A 83 29.36 15.29 11.38
C PHE A 83 28.53 15.34 12.67
N GLU A 84 28.90 14.63 13.75
CA GLU A 84 28.28 14.78 15.09
C GLU A 84 28.42 16.21 15.62
N ASP A 85 29.57 16.84 15.39
CA ASP A 85 29.78 18.27 15.66
C ASP A 85 28.89 19.17 14.78
N LEU A 86 28.64 18.78 13.54
CA LEU A 86 27.75 19.48 12.61
C LEU A 86 26.27 19.26 12.99
N PHE A 87 25.91 18.08 13.50
CA PHE A 87 24.58 17.71 14.01
C PHE A 87 24.22 18.49 15.28
N THR A 88 25.15 18.62 16.22
CA THR A 88 24.94 19.42 17.45
C THR A 88 24.79 20.90 17.13
N LEU A 89 25.56 21.42 16.17
CA LEU A 89 25.46 22.81 15.71
C LEU A 89 24.13 23.14 15.02
N ILE A 90 23.60 22.21 14.22
CA ILE A 90 22.34 22.36 13.47
C ILE A 90 21.11 22.08 14.35
N ALA A 91 21.18 21.14 15.30
CA ALA A 91 20.09 20.82 16.22
C ALA A 91 19.68 22.02 17.09
N GLY A 92 20.62 22.92 17.40
CA GLY A 92 20.35 24.18 18.09
C GLY A 92 19.42 25.15 17.34
N GLN A 93 19.26 25.02 16.01
CA GLN A 93 18.47 25.96 15.20
C GLN A 93 17.00 25.56 14.95
N ASN A 94 16.57 24.36 15.36
CA ASN A 94 15.25 23.81 15.00
C ASN A 94 14.45 23.29 16.22
N GLN A 95 14.51 23.99 17.35
CA GLN A 95 13.75 23.63 18.56
C GLN A 95 12.22 23.63 18.36
N ASP A 96 11.71 24.27 17.29
CA ASP A 96 10.26 24.38 17.02
C ASP A 96 9.65 23.22 16.21
N LYS A 97 10.45 22.23 15.75
CA LYS A 97 9.96 21.17 14.85
C LYS A 97 9.64 19.86 15.60
N ARG A 98 8.50 19.24 15.24
CA ARG A 98 7.92 18.06 15.94
C ARG A 98 8.13 16.77 15.15
N GLY A 99 8.48 15.67 15.83
CA GLY A 99 8.58 14.31 15.26
C GLY A 99 9.98 13.87 14.85
N THR A 100 10.08 12.77 14.09
CA THR A 100 11.35 12.29 13.54
C THR A 100 11.69 13.08 12.27
N ILE A 101 12.84 13.75 12.25
CA ILE A 101 13.29 14.58 11.14
C ILE A 101 14.64 14.07 10.66
N VAL A 102 14.67 13.60 9.42
CA VAL A 102 15.91 13.32 8.71
C VAL A 102 16.47 14.64 8.17
N HIS A 103 17.72 14.95 8.46
CA HIS A 103 18.38 16.15 7.97
C HIS A 103 18.90 15.93 6.53
N TRP A 104 17.98 15.99 5.58
CA TRP A 104 18.26 15.53 4.22
C TRP A 104 19.34 16.29 3.45
N LYS A 105 19.65 17.54 3.81
CA LYS A 105 20.82 18.25 3.26
C LYS A 105 22.14 17.61 3.68
N VAL A 106 22.21 17.14 4.93
CA VAL A 106 23.38 16.43 5.46
C VAL A 106 23.46 15.06 4.82
N PHE A 107 22.32 14.36 4.69
CA PHE A 107 22.23 13.12 3.92
C PHE A 107 22.77 13.27 2.49
N ALA A 108 22.39 14.34 1.78
CA ALA A 108 22.85 14.64 0.42
C ALA A 108 24.38 14.74 0.35
N LEU A 109 24.96 15.54 1.26
CA LEU A 109 26.41 15.72 1.36
C LEU A 109 27.08 14.37 1.61
N PHE A 110 26.63 13.62 2.61
CA PHE A 110 27.17 12.28 2.88
C PHE A 110 27.07 11.34 1.68
N SER A 111 25.92 11.34 0.98
CA SER A 111 25.72 10.52 -0.21
C SER A 111 26.71 10.91 -1.32
N GLU A 112 26.98 12.20 -1.50
CA GLU A 112 27.97 12.70 -2.47
C GLU A 112 29.41 12.29 -2.11
N TYR A 113 29.77 12.28 -0.81
CA TYR A 113 31.08 11.81 -0.37
C TYR A 113 31.22 10.28 -0.44
N ALA A 114 30.13 9.56 -0.17
CA ALA A 114 30.08 8.10 -0.31
C ALA A 114 30.05 7.67 -1.80
N TYR A 115 29.61 8.54 -2.70
CA TYR A 115 29.49 8.25 -4.14
C TYR A 115 30.75 7.63 -4.74
N ALA A 116 31.91 8.27 -4.53
CA ALA A 116 33.18 7.82 -5.11
C ALA A 116 33.61 6.42 -4.63
N PHE A 117 33.15 6.01 -3.44
CA PHE A 117 33.38 4.68 -2.90
C PHE A 117 32.45 3.64 -3.56
N TRP A 118 31.20 4.02 -3.80
CA TRP A 118 30.17 3.09 -4.30
C TRP A 118 30.15 2.95 -5.83
N GLU A 119 30.49 3.99 -6.59
CA GLU A 119 30.43 4.02 -8.07
C GLU A 119 31.12 2.81 -8.73
N LYS A 120 32.25 2.35 -8.17
CA LYS A 120 33.04 1.22 -8.72
C LYS A 120 32.58 -0.16 -8.25
N ARG A 121 31.67 -0.23 -7.27
CA ARG A 121 31.25 -1.48 -6.61
C ARG A 121 29.94 -2.05 -7.18
N TRP A 122 29.25 -1.30 -8.04
CA TRP A 122 27.87 -1.58 -8.47
C TRP A 122 27.69 -2.60 -9.61
N ASN A 123 28.62 -3.52 -9.84
CA ASN A 123 28.41 -4.52 -10.89
C ASN A 123 27.32 -5.53 -10.45
N VAL A 124 26.12 -5.44 -11.05
CA VAL A 124 24.97 -6.29 -10.72
C VAL A 124 25.17 -7.73 -11.22
N ARG A 125 26.00 -8.49 -10.49
CA ARG A 125 26.13 -9.95 -10.69
C ARG A 125 25.01 -10.72 -10.00
N ASN A 126 24.61 -10.27 -8.80
CA ASN A 126 23.51 -10.84 -8.03
C ASN A 126 22.60 -9.72 -7.51
N MET A 127 21.36 -9.71 -8.00
CA MET A 127 20.36 -8.69 -7.72
C MET A 127 20.05 -8.52 -6.22
N ASP A 128 19.92 -9.62 -5.46
CA ASP A 128 19.60 -9.58 -4.04
C ASP A 128 20.76 -9.03 -3.22
N VAL A 129 21.98 -9.54 -3.45
CA VAL A 129 23.17 -9.10 -2.71
C VAL A 129 23.43 -7.62 -2.97
N THR A 130 23.40 -7.20 -4.24
CA THR A 130 23.62 -5.81 -4.62
C THR A 130 22.54 -4.90 -4.02
N TYR A 131 21.27 -5.29 -4.08
CA TYR A 131 20.19 -4.47 -3.53
C TYR A 131 20.21 -4.42 -1.99
N ASP A 132 20.54 -5.52 -1.32
CA ASP A 132 20.64 -5.55 0.13
C ASP A 132 21.78 -4.69 0.65
N GLU A 133 22.95 -4.71 0.00
CA GLU A 133 24.07 -3.82 0.32
C GLU A 133 23.67 -2.35 0.15
N TYR A 134 22.98 -2.03 -0.96
CA TYR A 134 22.46 -0.70 -1.23
C TYR A 134 21.49 -0.20 -0.15
N ILE A 135 20.49 -1.01 0.21
CA ILE A 135 19.50 -0.63 1.22
C ILE A 135 20.10 -0.59 2.63
N LYS A 136 21.03 -1.49 2.96
CA LYS A 136 21.77 -1.42 4.23
C LYS A 136 22.55 -0.12 4.32
N PHE A 137 23.26 0.26 3.27
CA PHE A 137 23.97 1.54 3.22
C PHE A 137 23.01 2.73 3.43
N LEU A 138 21.92 2.79 2.66
CA LEU A 138 20.96 3.89 2.74
C LEU A 138 20.25 3.96 4.09
N SER A 139 19.89 2.82 4.68
CA SER A 139 19.23 2.76 6.00
C SER A 139 20.17 3.19 7.12
N LEU A 140 21.43 2.74 7.11
CA LEU A 140 22.45 3.20 8.05
C LEU A 140 22.68 4.71 7.93
N LEU A 141 22.82 5.21 6.71
CA LEU A 141 23.00 6.63 6.46
C LEU A 141 21.79 7.45 6.94
N THR A 142 20.57 6.98 6.65
CA THR A 142 19.33 7.61 7.10
C THR A 142 19.26 7.64 8.62
N ALA A 143 19.56 6.53 9.30
CA ALA A 143 19.54 6.45 10.76
C ALA A 143 20.50 7.47 11.40
N ARG A 144 21.71 7.63 10.85
CA ARG A 144 22.68 8.64 11.30
C ARG A 144 22.23 10.07 11.05
N CYS A 145 21.46 10.30 9.98
CA CYS A 145 20.93 11.62 9.64
C CYS A 145 19.60 11.97 10.35
N THR A 146 19.09 11.09 11.21
CA THR A 146 17.76 11.23 11.80
C THR A 146 17.81 11.75 13.23
N ILE A 147 17.07 12.83 13.50
CA ILE A 147 16.87 13.38 14.86
C ILE A 147 15.43 13.13 15.28
N THR A 148 15.22 12.63 16.50
CA THR A 148 13.89 12.33 17.06
C THR A 148 13.46 13.38 18.08
N PHE A 149 12.30 14.00 17.88
CA PHE A 149 11.66 14.90 18.84
C PHE A 149 10.38 14.28 19.43
N PRO A 150 10.08 14.50 20.72
CA PRO A 150 8.81 14.07 21.32
C PRO A 150 7.62 14.74 20.61
N LEU A 151 6.60 13.94 20.31
CA LEU A 151 5.45 14.36 19.50
C LEU A 151 4.29 14.83 20.38
N ASP A 152 4.24 16.13 20.66
CA ASP A 152 3.04 16.74 21.25
C ASP A 152 1.97 16.94 20.17
N ARG A 153 1.02 16.00 20.13
CA ARG A 153 -0.16 16.09 19.26
C ARG A 153 -0.99 17.29 19.70
N TYR A 154 -0.96 18.37 18.92
CA TYR A 154 -1.89 19.49 19.11
C TYR A 154 -3.32 19.02 18.85
N ARG A 155 -4.11 18.96 19.92
CA ARG A 155 -5.56 18.85 19.87
C ARG A 155 -6.13 20.25 20.05
N VAL A 156 -7.20 20.57 19.32
CA VAL A 156 -7.99 21.79 19.62
C VAL A 156 -8.30 21.75 21.10
N ALA A 157 -7.84 22.75 21.84
CA ALA A 157 -8.02 22.81 23.27
C ALA A 157 -9.52 22.86 23.55
N ILE A 158 -10.05 21.75 24.07
CA ILE A 158 -11.42 21.72 24.58
C ILE A 158 -11.48 22.78 25.69
N PRO A 159 -12.52 23.65 25.70
CA PRO A 159 -12.72 24.65 26.73
C PRO A 159 -12.58 24.04 28.12
N THR A 160 -11.99 24.80 29.03
CA THR A 160 -11.69 24.37 30.41
C THR A 160 -12.95 23.87 31.13
N GLU A 161 -14.08 24.51 30.86
CA GLU A 161 -15.40 24.21 31.43
C GLU A 161 -15.92 22.87 30.92
N LEU A 162 -15.78 22.61 29.62
CA LEU A 162 -16.22 21.34 29.03
C LEU A 162 -15.30 20.19 29.46
N ARG A 163 -14.00 20.46 29.64
CA ARG A 163 -13.03 19.47 30.12
C ARG A 163 -13.29 19.09 31.59
N SER A 164 -13.54 20.06 32.46
CA SER A 164 -13.90 19.80 33.85
C SER A 164 -15.23 19.05 33.95
N PHE A 165 -16.22 19.41 33.14
CA PHE A 165 -17.51 18.71 33.06
C PHE A 165 -17.34 17.25 32.62
N MET A 166 -16.55 16.98 31.57
CA MET A 166 -16.25 15.61 31.14
C MET A 166 -15.50 14.80 32.21
N SER A 167 -14.58 15.41 32.95
CA SER A 167 -13.88 14.76 34.07
C SER A 167 -14.82 14.44 35.22
N TYR A 168 -15.75 15.34 35.55
CA TYR A 168 -16.80 15.11 36.54
C TYR A 168 -17.71 13.94 36.16
N VAL A 169 -18.15 13.89 34.90
CA VAL A 169 -18.97 12.78 34.37
C VAL A 169 -18.21 11.44 34.43
N ARG A 170 -16.90 11.43 34.20
CA ARG A 170 -16.07 10.22 34.37
C ARG A 170 -15.97 9.81 35.84
N ALA A 171 -15.75 10.74 36.76
CA ALA A 171 -15.71 10.45 38.19
C ALA A 171 -17.04 9.86 38.70
N LEU A 172 -18.17 10.43 38.27
CA LEU A 172 -19.51 9.89 38.52
C LEU A 172 -19.68 8.48 37.95
N SER A 173 -19.19 8.23 36.73
CA SER A 173 -19.23 6.90 36.13
C SER A 173 -18.49 5.85 36.97
N PHE A 174 -17.32 6.20 37.53
CA PHE A 174 -16.58 5.29 38.41
C PHE A 174 -17.29 5.06 39.74
N ARG A 175 -17.92 6.11 40.30
CA ARG A 175 -18.74 5.99 41.50
C ARG A 175 -19.95 5.08 41.27
N ALA A 176 -20.70 5.28 40.19
CA ALA A 176 -21.86 4.45 39.83
C ALA A 176 -21.50 2.97 39.58
N LEU A 177 -20.31 2.70 39.05
CA LEU A 177 -19.77 1.33 38.89
C LEU A 177 -19.50 0.65 40.24
N ARG A 178 -19.00 1.40 41.23
CA ARG A 178 -18.71 0.87 42.57
C ARG A 178 -19.97 0.69 43.43
N THR A 179 -20.89 1.65 43.38
CA THR A 179 -22.07 1.67 44.27
C THR A 179 -23.29 0.94 43.73
N LYS A 180 -23.29 0.54 42.43
CA LYS A 180 -24.39 -0.13 41.72
C LYS A 180 -25.76 0.59 41.72
N SER A 181 -25.89 1.75 42.36
CA SER A 181 -27.11 2.58 42.44
C SER A 181 -27.73 2.87 41.06
N SER A 182 -29.05 2.72 40.96
CA SER A 182 -29.86 2.96 39.77
C SER A 182 -29.95 4.46 39.42
N GLU A 183 -30.11 5.31 40.43
CA GLU A 183 -30.25 6.77 40.32
C GLU A 183 -28.99 7.40 39.72
N LEU A 184 -27.81 7.04 40.26
CA LEU A 184 -26.51 7.51 39.76
C LEU A 184 -26.25 7.06 38.31
N LYS A 185 -26.78 5.91 37.89
CA LYS A 185 -26.68 5.43 36.50
C LYS A 185 -27.58 6.23 35.54
N VAL A 186 -28.73 6.72 36.00
CA VAL A 186 -29.62 7.57 35.20
C VAL A 186 -29.00 8.96 35.05
N GLU A 187 -28.56 9.54 36.16
CA GLU A 187 -27.88 10.84 36.19
C GLU A 187 -26.62 10.85 35.30
N MET A 188 -25.78 9.83 35.42
CA MET A 188 -24.60 9.67 34.55
C MET A 188 -24.97 9.55 33.06
N ARG A 189 -26.08 8.88 32.71
CA ARG A 189 -26.54 8.77 31.31
C ARG A 189 -26.95 10.14 30.76
N CYS A 190 -27.70 10.91 31.55
CA CYS A 190 -28.12 12.27 31.19
C CYS A 190 -26.91 13.20 31.01
N LEU A 191 -26.00 13.24 31.98
CA LEU A 191 -24.82 14.12 31.93
C LEU A 191 -23.85 13.72 30.80
N ARG A 192 -23.70 12.43 30.48
CA ARG A 192 -22.95 11.99 29.29
C ARG A 192 -23.58 12.50 28.00
N LYS A 193 -24.91 12.50 27.90
CA LYS A 193 -25.63 13.00 26.72
C LYS A 193 -25.40 14.50 26.55
N ILE A 194 -25.48 15.27 27.65
CA ILE A 194 -25.19 16.71 27.66
C ILE A 194 -23.73 16.98 27.25
N ALA A 195 -22.76 16.28 27.83
CA ALA A 195 -21.34 16.44 27.49
C ALA A 195 -21.07 16.15 26.00
N LYS A 196 -21.75 15.16 25.44
CA LYS A 196 -21.65 14.81 24.01
C LYS A 196 -22.25 15.89 23.11
N LEU A 197 -23.38 16.48 23.51
CA LEU A 197 -24.02 17.58 22.78
C LEU A 197 -23.15 18.84 22.78
N GLU A 198 -22.63 19.22 23.95
CA GLU A 198 -21.73 20.39 24.09
C GLU A 198 -20.45 20.23 23.27
N LEU A 199 -19.84 19.04 23.30
CA LEU A 199 -18.67 18.74 22.47
C LEU A 199 -18.99 18.83 20.98
N LYS A 200 -20.15 18.32 20.55
CA LYS A 200 -20.60 18.39 19.15
C LYS A 200 -20.87 19.84 18.74
N SER A 201 -21.50 20.63 19.60
CA SER A 201 -21.76 22.06 19.40
C SER A 201 -20.46 22.85 19.25
N PHE A 202 -19.50 22.65 20.16
CA PHE A 202 -18.18 23.28 20.10
C PHE A 202 -17.45 22.94 18.79
N LEU A 203 -17.36 21.66 18.44
CA LEU A 203 -16.71 21.22 17.20
C LEU A 203 -17.41 21.78 15.95
N SER A 204 -18.74 21.83 15.95
CA SER A 204 -19.55 22.43 14.87
C SER A 204 -19.29 23.93 14.72
N ARG A 205 -19.21 24.68 15.82
CA ARG A 205 -18.87 26.12 15.79
C ARG A 205 -17.48 26.34 15.22
N GLN A 206 -16.49 25.53 15.61
CA GLN A 206 -15.12 25.60 15.08
C GLN A 206 -15.08 25.30 13.57
N LEU A 207 -15.83 24.29 13.11
CA LEU A 207 -16.00 23.99 11.69
C LEU A 207 -16.67 25.14 10.94
N SER A 208 -17.70 25.75 11.53
CA SER A 208 -18.45 26.87 10.93
C SER A 208 -17.58 28.12 10.79
N LEU A 209 -16.75 28.42 11.79
CA LEU A 209 -15.72 29.46 11.73
C LEU A 209 -14.71 29.19 10.62
N ALA A 210 -14.21 27.96 10.51
CA ALA A 210 -13.32 27.55 9.43
C ALA A 210 -13.97 27.67 8.04
N LEU A 211 -15.28 27.40 7.94
CA LEU A 211 -16.07 27.59 6.71
C LEU A 211 -16.29 29.07 6.36
N ARG A 212 -16.48 29.96 7.34
CA ARG A 212 -16.63 31.41 7.10
C ARG A 212 -15.34 32.05 6.57
N LEU A 213 -14.18 31.60 7.06
CA LEU A 213 -12.86 32.02 6.57
C LEU A 213 -12.56 31.54 5.13
N ARG A 214 -13.41 30.69 4.53
CA ARG A 214 -13.34 30.25 3.12
C ARG A 214 -13.78 31.34 2.15
N ASN A 215 -14.78 32.15 2.52
CA ASN A 215 -15.41 33.09 1.59
C ASN A 215 -14.56 34.35 1.33
N THR A 216 -13.43 34.50 2.03
CA THR A 216 -12.50 35.62 1.88
C THR A 216 -11.31 35.31 0.97
N SER A 217 -11.16 34.09 0.44
CA SER A 217 -10.05 33.73 -0.46
C SER A 217 -10.49 32.79 -1.59
N SER A 218 -10.00 33.07 -2.80
CA SER A 218 -10.44 32.62 -4.14
C SER A 218 -10.62 31.08 -4.38
N PRO A 219 -11.19 30.65 -5.53
CA PRO A 219 -11.68 29.29 -5.74
C PRO A 219 -10.58 28.22 -5.67
N ILE A 220 -10.93 27.10 -5.01
CA ILE A 220 -10.21 25.80 -5.06
C ILE A 220 -8.80 25.85 -4.46
N SER A 221 -8.66 26.30 -3.21
CA SER A 221 -7.43 26.02 -2.48
C SER A 221 -7.44 24.59 -1.92
N VAL A 222 -6.40 23.81 -2.21
CA VAL A 222 -6.02 22.57 -1.49
C VAL A 222 -6.00 22.79 0.03
N SER A 223 -5.87 24.05 0.46
CA SER A 223 -5.97 24.50 1.85
C SER A 223 -7.35 24.30 2.48
N PHE A 224 -8.44 24.42 1.71
CA PHE A 224 -9.80 24.15 2.19
C PHE A 224 -9.92 22.68 2.57
N TRP A 225 -9.67 21.76 1.63
CA TRP A 225 -9.76 20.33 1.90
C TRP A 225 -8.72 19.85 2.93
N SER A 226 -7.55 20.48 3.03
CA SER A 226 -6.59 20.14 4.07
C SER A 226 -7.00 20.63 5.47
N ARG A 227 -7.70 21.77 5.57
CA ARG A 227 -8.29 22.29 6.82
C ARG A 227 -9.58 21.56 7.18
N THR A 228 -10.49 21.35 6.24
CA THR A 228 -11.75 20.66 6.47
C THR A 228 -11.57 19.16 6.69
N LYS A 229 -10.59 18.49 6.07
CA LYS A 229 -10.22 17.12 6.44
C LYS A 229 -9.89 16.96 7.93
N ARG A 230 -9.41 18.01 8.63
CA ARG A 230 -9.13 17.94 10.07
C ARG A 230 -10.41 17.86 10.92
N PHE A 231 -11.52 18.36 10.39
CA PHE A 231 -12.82 18.39 11.07
C PHE A 231 -13.80 17.33 10.54
N LEU A 232 -13.69 16.98 9.25
CA LEU A 232 -14.56 16.05 8.53
C LEU A 232 -14.01 14.63 8.46
N LYS A 233 -12.69 14.40 8.62
CA LYS A 233 -12.25 13.02 8.79
C LYS A 233 -12.89 12.53 10.09
N PRO A 234 -13.77 11.51 10.06
CA PRO A 234 -13.91 10.70 11.26
C PRO A 234 -12.48 10.32 11.65
N SER A 235 -12.13 10.45 12.93
CA SER A 235 -10.84 9.96 13.38
C SER A 235 -10.70 8.56 12.78
N SER A 236 -9.79 8.36 11.82
CA SER A 236 -9.18 7.04 11.64
C SER A 236 -8.56 6.83 13.00
N SER A 237 -9.33 6.17 13.86
CA SER A 237 -9.10 6.26 15.28
C SER A 237 -7.74 5.62 15.45
N THR A 238 -6.81 6.37 16.03
CA THR A 238 -5.55 5.75 16.43
C THR A 238 -5.95 4.55 17.26
N ILE A 239 -5.49 3.37 16.87
CA ILE A 239 -5.86 2.14 17.56
C ILE A 239 -5.30 2.30 18.97
N HIS A 240 -6.22 2.39 19.93
CA HIS A 240 -5.88 2.61 21.33
C HIS A 240 -5.87 1.30 22.10
N VAL A 241 -6.71 0.35 21.68
CA VAL A 241 -6.97 -0.89 22.39
C VAL A 241 -7.41 -1.94 21.38
N PHE A 242 -6.87 -3.14 21.50
CA PHE A 242 -7.46 -4.33 20.90
C PHE A 242 -8.28 -5.13 21.91
N VAL A 243 -9.36 -5.71 21.41
CA VAL A 243 -10.15 -6.70 22.11
C VAL A 243 -9.86 -8.05 21.46
N ASP A 244 -9.37 -8.99 22.25
CA ASP A 244 -9.13 -10.37 21.81
C ASP A 244 -10.46 -11.12 21.67
N SER A 245 -10.43 -12.26 20.98
CA SER A 245 -11.45 -13.31 20.90
C SER A 245 -12.09 -13.66 22.26
N ALA A 246 -11.33 -13.65 23.35
CA ALA A 246 -11.81 -13.89 24.72
C ALA A 246 -12.34 -12.61 25.42
N GLU A 247 -12.65 -11.56 24.65
CA GLU A 247 -13.08 -10.23 25.11
C GLU A 247 -12.09 -9.49 26.03
N GLN A 248 -10.84 -9.95 26.11
CA GLN A 248 -9.81 -9.30 26.91
C GLN A 248 -9.30 -8.01 26.26
N ILE A 249 -9.10 -6.98 27.08
CA ILE A 249 -8.66 -5.65 26.65
C ILE A 249 -7.12 -5.57 26.66
N ILE A 250 -6.52 -5.51 25.49
CA ILE A 250 -5.08 -5.35 25.30
C ILE A 250 -4.75 -3.89 24.97
N ARG A 251 -3.88 -3.29 25.80
CA ARG A 251 -3.42 -1.89 25.64
C ARG A 251 -1.94 -1.76 25.30
N ALA A 252 -1.15 -2.80 25.56
CA ALA A 252 0.29 -2.78 25.33
C ALA A 252 0.57 -2.88 23.82
N PRO A 253 1.23 -1.89 23.18
CA PRO A 253 1.41 -1.88 21.74
C PRO A 253 2.16 -3.10 21.20
N ASP A 254 3.15 -3.63 21.92
CA ASP A 254 3.89 -4.84 21.51
C ASP A 254 2.93 -6.05 21.41
N LYS A 255 2.10 -6.27 22.45
CA LYS A 255 1.10 -7.36 22.44
C LYS A 255 0.01 -7.15 21.38
N MET A 256 -0.35 -5.91 21.10
CA MET A 256 -1.31 -5.58 20.04
C MET A 256 -0.75 -5.93 18.66
N CYS A 257 0.55 -5.69 18.43
CA CYS A 257 1.20 -6.03 17.17
C CYS A 257 1.21 -7.54 16.94
N GLU A 258 1.59 -8.33 17.95
CA GLU A 258 1.60 -9.80 17.85
C GLU A 258 0.19 -10.37 17.64
N LEU A 259 -0.80 -9.93 18.43
CA LEU A 259 -2.18 -10.40 18.26
C LEU A 259 -2.72 -10.09 16.85
N ALA A 260 -2.37 -8.93 16.30
CA ALA A 260 -2.76 -8.63 14.93
C ALA A 260 -1.96 -9.42 13.91
N ALA A 261 -0.69 -9.74 14.17
CA ALA A 261 0.14 -10.54 13.28
C ALA A 261 -0.42 -11.96 13.17
N ASP A 262 -0.81 -12.57 14.28
CA ASP A 262 -1.45 -13.89 14.29
C ASP A 262 -2.75 -13.87 13.46
N PHE A 263 -3.60 -12.87 13.67
CA PHE A 263 -4.83 -12.72 12.90
C PHE A 263 -4.57 -12.54 11.39
N TYR A 264 -3.62 -11.67 11.01
CA TYR A 264 -3.36 -11.38 9.61
C TYR A 264 -2.56 -12.49 8.90
N GLU A 265 -1.69 -13.20 9.61
CA GLU A 265 -1.05 -14.41 9.09
C GLU A 265 -2.11 -15.43 8.70
N ASP A 266 -3.05 -15.73 9.60
CA ASP A 266 -4.18 -16.62 9.29
C ASP A 266 -5.07 -16.07 8.17
N PHE A 267 -5.33 -14.76 8.18
CA PHE A 267 -6.15 -14.12 7.16
C PHE A 267 -5.51 -14.19 5.77
N PHE A 268 -4.18 -14.09 5.66
CA PHE A 268 -3.42 -14.12 4.40
C PHE A 268 -2.93 -15.51 4.00
N LYS A 269 -3.24 -16.56 4.76
CA LYS A 269 -2.97 -17.94 4.35
C LYS A 269 -3.63 -18.28 3.02
N LYS A 270 -2.91 -19.04 2.20
CA LYS A 270 -3.38 -19.54 0.92
C LYS A 270 -4.63 -20.38 1.12
N GLN A 271 -5.64 -20.15 0.29
CA GLN A 271 -6.87 -20.92 0.35
C GLN A 271 -6.70 -22.22 -0.45
N GLU A 272 -7.14 -23.34 0.14
CA GLU A 272 -7.22 -24.60 -0.57
C GLU A 272 -8.37 -24.54 -1.58
N VAL A 273 -8.11 -25.04 -2.79
CA VAL A 273 -9.06 -24.98 -3.90
C VAL A 273 -9.40 -26.41 -4.31
N VAL A 274 -10.69 -26.69 -4.41
CA VAL A 274 -11.20 -27.96 -4.90
C VAL A 274 -10.85 -28.10 -6.38
N ARG A 275 -10.24 -29.22 -6.75
CA ARG A 275 -9.92 -29.56 -8.14
C ARG A 275 -10.89 -30.61 -8.68
N PRO A 276 -11.25 -30.57 -9.97
CA PRO A 276 -10.73 -29.67 -11.00
C PRO A 276 -11.34 -28.26 -10.94
N HIS A 277 -10.53 -27.24 -11.24
CA HIS A 277 -10.92 -25.83 -11.19
C HIS A 277 -10.75 -25.14 -12.56
N PRO A 278 -11.76 -24.44 -13.09
CA PRO A 278 -11.71 -23.86 -14.44
C PRO A 278 -10.57 -22.87 -14.64
N TYR A 279 -10.21 -22.09 -13.62
CA TYR A 279 -9.11 -21.14 -13.75
C TYR A 279 -7.72 -21.75 -13.76
N THR A 280 -7.54 -22.94 -13.18
CA THR A 280 -6.21 -23.55 -13.03
C THR A 280 -5.98 -24.74 -13.93
N ASP A 281 -7.06 -25.44 -14.29
CA ASP A 281 -7.02 -26.74 -14.96
C ASP A 281 -7.56 -26.66 -16.40
N SER A 282 -7.97 -25.46 -16.86
CA SER A 282 -8.29 -25.22 -18.27
C SER A 282 -7.06 -25.47 -19.16
N PRO A 283 -7.26 -26.03 -20.36
CA PRO A 283 -6.17 -26.21 -21.32
C PRO A 283 -5.52 -24.87 -21.64
N LEU A 284 -4.20 -24.90 -21.84
CA LEU A 284 -3.44 -23.74 -22.30
C LEU A 284 -4.03 -23.29 -23.63
N ILE A 285 -4.59 -22.09 -23.67
CA ILE A 285 -4.94 -21.45 -24.94
C ILE A 285 -3.60 -21.09 -25.59
N GLU A 286 -3.30 -21.70 -26.74
CA GLU A 286 -2.15 -21.31 -27.54
C GLU A 286 -2.42 -19.93 -28.12
N PHE A 287 -1.82 -18.92 -27.51
CA PHE A 287 -1.72 -17.60 -28.12
C PHE A 287 -0.46 -17.54 -28.98
N ASP A 288 -0.59 -16.91 -30.14
CA ASP A 288 0.42 -16.84 -31.22
C ASP A 288 1.73 -16.12 -30.82
N ASN A 289 1.77 -15.49 -29.64
CA ASN A 289 2.88 -14.63 -29.19
C ASN A 289 3.51 -15.12 -27.89
N LYS A 290 4.09 -16.33 -27.91
CA LYS A 290 4.88 -16.87 -26.78
C LYS A 290 6.08 -15.97 -26.39
N ASP A 291 6.48 -15.03 -27.25
CA ASP A 291 7.76 -14.29 -27.16
C ASP A 291 7.66 -12.75 -27.00
N GLU A 292 6.49 -12.17 -26.70
CA GLU A 292 6.43 -10.73 -26.39
C GLU A 292 7.13 -10.47 -25.04
N ASN A 293 8.32 -9.89 -25.09
CA ASN A 293 9.11 -9.50 -23.91
C ASN A 293 8.65 -8.16 -23.35
N ILE A 294 8.82 -7.99 -22.03
CA ILE A 294 8.60 -6.70 -21.37
C ILE A 294 9.64 -5.70 -21.92
N PRO A 295 9.24 -4.56 -22.52
CA PRO A 295 10.18 -3.58 -23.05
C PRO A 295 11.15 -3.06 -21.99
N GLU A 296 12.38 -2.69 -22.37
CA GLU A 296 13.33 -2.12 -21.42
C GLU A 296 12.89 -0.72 -20.95
N VAL A 297 13.26 -0.38 -19.72
CA VAL A 297 13.11 0.96 -19.13
C VAL A 297 14.25 1.84 -19.62
N THR A 298 13.93 3.08 -19.95
CA THR A 298 14.92 4.12 -20.26
C THR A 298 15.23 4.96 -19.02
N LEU A 299 16.42 5.56 -18.98
CA LEU A 299 16.80 6.44 -17.87
C LEU A 299 15.83 7.61 -17.71
N ASN A 300 15.36 8.21 -18.81
CA ASN A 300 14.43 9.32 -18.79
C ASN A 300 13.09 8.91 -18.16
N GLU A 301 12.52 7.78 -18.58
CA GLU A 301 11.29 7.23 -18.02
C GLU A 301 11.41 6.97 -16.51
N LEU A 302 12.54 6.41 -16.08
CA LEU A 302 12.84 6.15 -14.68
C LEU A 302 12.87 7.44 -13.85
N VAL A 303 13.62 8.44 -14.33
CA VAL A 303 13.79 9.74 -13.66
C VAL A 303 12.46 10.48 -13.55
N GLU A 304 11.65 10.50 -14.62
CA GLU A 304 10.31 11.09 -14.60
C GLU A 304 9.39 10.41 -13.58
N THR A 305 9.39 9.07 -13.58
CA THR A 305 8.58 8.28 -12.64
C THR A 305 8.94 8.58 -11.18
N ILE A 306 10.23 8.76 -10.90
CA ILE A 306 10.73 9.07 -9.57
C ILE A 306 10.42 10.51 -9.17
N HIS A 307 10.62 11.47 -10.06
CA HIS A 307 10.28 12.87 -9.81
C HIS A 307 8.79 13.09 -9.53
N ALA A 308 7.90 12.27 -10.11
CA ALA A 308 6.48 12.28 -9.78
C ALA A 308 6.19 11.79 -8.34
N LYS A 309 7.07 10.96 -7.76
CA LYS A 309 6.86 10.28 -6.46
C LYS A 309 7.61 10.90 -5.26
N ARG A 310 8.51 11.87 -5.49
CA ARG A 310 9.45 12.48 -4.50
C ARG A 310 8.86 13.24 -3.30
N LYS A 311 7.53 13.32 -3.17
CA LYS A 311 6.88 14.04 -2.07
C LYS A 311 7.13 13.32 -0.74
N GLN A 312 7.28 14.08 0.35
CA GLN A 312 7.49 13.54 1.69
C GLN A 312 6.31 12.64 2.09
N LYS A 313 6.58 11.32 2.14
CA LYS A 313 5.58 10.27 2.43
C LYS A 313 6.08 9.39 3.57
N SER A 314 5.19 8.50 4.02
CA SER A 314 5.45 7.45 5.00
C SER A 314 6.73 6.65 4.70
N LEU A 315 7.37 6.19 5.77
CA LEU A 315 8.52 5.29 5.70
C LEU A 315 8.08 3.88 5.28
N ASP A 316 8.88 3.18 4.51
CA ASP A 316 8.66 1.79 4.14
C ASP A 316 9.07 0.80 5.27
N ALA A 317 9.24 -0.48 4.91
CA ALA A 317 9.65 -1.54 5.84
C ALA A 317 11.08 -1.38 6.36
N HIS A 318 11.94 -0.73 5.59
CA HIS A 318 13.36 -0.52 5.88
C HIS A 318 13.66 0.86 6.47
N GLY A 319 12.61 1.65 6.74
CA GLY A 319 12.74 2.97 7.35
C GLY A 319 13.10 4.08 6.37
N ILE A 320 12.89 3.86 5.07
CA ILE A 320 13.24 4.80 4.01
C ILE A 320 11.96 5.52 3.51
N SER A 321 12.07 6.82 3.25
CA SER A 321 10.98 7.63 2.70
C SER A 321 11.22 7.95 1.23
N ASN A 322 10.15 8.12 0.45
CA ASN A 322 10.20 8.64 -0.92
C ASN A 322 10.95 9.98 -1.04
N PHE A 323 11.08 10.74 0.05
CA PHE A 323 11.83 11.99 0.01
C PHE A 323 13.32 11.78 -0.31
N MET A 324 13.85 10.59 -0.03
CA MET A 324 15.23 10.20 -0.33
C MET A 324 15.57 10.32 -1.82
N PHE A 325 14.59 10.17 -2.71
CA PHE A 325 14.78 10.32 -4.15
C PHE A 325 15.34 11.69 -4.57
N ASN A 326 15.21 12.75 -3.74
CA ASN A 326 15.79 14.05 -4.06
C ASN A 326 17.31 14.13 -3.84
N PHE A 327 17.91 13.11 -3.23
CA PHE A 327 19.31 13.13 -2.78
C PHE A 327 20.13 11.97 -3.33
N LEU A 328 19.55 11.14 -4.18
CA LEU A 328 20.27 10.08 -4.87
C LEU A 328 21.12 10.69 -5.99
N ALA A 329 22.34 10.16 -6.14
CA ALA A 329 23.30 10.58 -7.14
C ALA A 329 23.01 9.92 -8.51
N PRO A 330 23.59 10.42 -9.62
CA PRO A 330 23.40 9.83 -10.94
C PRO A 330 23.67 8.33 -11.04
N SER A 331 24.72 7.82 -10.39
CA SER A 331 25.05 6.39 -10.37
C SER A 331 23.93 5.53 -9.78
N ASP A 332 23.22 6.03 -8.77
CA ASP A 332 22.14 5.31 -8.11
C ASP A 332 20.98 5.10 -9.10
N TRP A 333 20.72 6.08 -9.97
CA TRP A 333 19.72 5.95 -11.03
C TRP A 333 20.11 4.89 -12.07
N PHE A 334 21.38 4.82 -12.45
CA PHE A 334 21.88 3.79 -13.38
C PHE A 334 21.81 2.38 -12.78
N LEU A 335 22.18 2.22 -11.51
CA LEU A 335 22.02 0.96 -10.79
C LEU A 335 20.56 0.52 -10.77
N LEU A 336 19.65 1.43 -10.38
CA LEU A 336 18.21 1.13 -10.34
C LEU A 336 17.68 0.76 -11.72
N LEU A 337 18.12 1.45 -12.77
CA LEU A 337 17.77 1.14 -14.16
C LEU A 337 18.17 -0.30 -14.53
N GLN A 338 19.41 -0.67 -14.24
CA GLN A 338 19.91 -2.03 -14.47
C GLN A 338 19.12 -3.07 -13.66
N LEU A 339 18.81 -2.78 -12.39
CA LEU A 339 18.01 -3.66 -11.55
C LEU A 339 16.60 -3.87 -12.10
N TYR A 340 15.90 -2.81 -12.55
CA TYR A 340 14.58 -2.94 -13.15
C TYR A 340 14.60 -3.72 -14.47
N ASN A 341 15.55 -3.42 -15.36
CA ASN A 341 15.65 -4.11 -16.64
C ASN A 341 16.00 -5.59 -16.45
N GLN A 342 16.95 -5.91 -15.58
CA GLN A 342 17.23 -7.30 -15.22
C GLN A 342 16.03 -7.98 -14.55
N SER A 343 15.28 -7.26 -13.72
CA SER A 343 14.07 -7.77 -13.08
C SER A 343 13.01 -8.17 -14.10
N PHE A 344 12.74 -7.30 -15.09
CA PHE A 344 11.78 -7.56 -16.16
C PHE A 344 12.23 -8.68 -17.09
N GLN A 345 13.52 -8.74 -17.45
CA GLN A 345 14.06 -9.79 -18.31
C GLN A 345 14.05 -11.17 -17.65
N LYS A 346 14.43 -11.26 -16.36
CA LYS A 346 14.59 -12.54 -15.66
C LYS A 346 13.36 -12.96 -14.85
N ALA A 347 12.34 -12.11 -14.76
CA ALA A 347 11.21 -12.29 -13.87
C ALA A 347 11.62 -12.51 -12.39
N THR A 348 12.64 -11.78 -11.93
CA THR A 348 13.11 -11.84 -10.53
C THR A 348 13.03 -10.47 -9.89
N LEU A 349 12.70 -10.40 -8.61
CA LEU A 349 12.67 -9.15 -7.85
C LEU A 349 13.56 -9.31 -6.62
N PRO A 350 14.27 -8.25 -6.17
CA PRO A 350 14.95 -8.28 -4.88
C PRO A 350 14.00 -8.71 -3.77
N VAL A 351 14.45 -9.60 -2.88
CA VAL A 351 13.65 -10.09 -1.75
C VAL A 351 13.17 -8.93 -0.89
N ALA A 352 14.04 -7.94 -0.64
CA ALA A 352 13.70 -6.76 0.14
C ALA A 352 12.59 -5.89 -0.50
N TRP A 353 12.35 -5.97 -1.83
CA TRP A 353 11.17 -5.33 -2.45
C TRP A 353 9.87 -5.98 -1.99
N LYS A 354 9.87 -7.25 -1.61
CA LYS A 354 8.65 -7.97 -1.21
C LYS A 354 8.26 -7.73 0.24
N ASP A 355 9.16 -7.12 1.01
CA ASP A 355 8.95 -6.79 2.42
C ASP A 355 7.93 -5.64 2.56
N THR A 356 6.90 -5.89 3.37
CA THR A 356 5.80 -4.95 3.56
C THR A 356 5.67 -4.54 5.01
N ARG A 357 5.65 -3.23 5.28
CA ARG A 357 5.24 -2.71 6.58
C ARG A 357 3.75 -2.45 6.58
N MET A 358 3.01 -3.09 7.49
CA MET A 358 1.56 -2.92 7.59
C MET A 358 1.20 -1.96 8.73
N ILE A 359 0.44 -0.91 8.42
CA ILE A 359 -0.16 -0.03 9.42
C ILE A 359 -1.66 -0.29 9.47
N LEU A 360 -2.19 -0.52 10.66
CA LEU A 360 -3.61 -0.79 10.83
C LEU A 360 -4.42 0.49 11.05
N LEU A 361 -5.52 0.62 10.30
CA LEU A 361 -6.53 1.66 10.52
C LEU A 361 -7.84 1.04 10.99
N ALA A 362 -8.39 1.53 12.10
CA ALA A 362 -9.71 1.10 12.55
C ALA A 362 -10.82 1.50 11.56
N LYS A 363 -11.75 0.58 11.26
CA LYS A 363 -12.89 0.82 10.34
C LYS A 363 -13.88 1.84 10.91
N LYS A 364 -14.19 1.76 12.21
CA LYS A 364 -15.20 2.61 12.88
C LYS A 364 -14.77 3.10 14.27
N LYS A 365 -14.37 2.18 15.16
CA LYS A 365 -14.15 2.45 16.60
C LYS A 365 -12.68 2.38 16.97
N SER A 366 -12.26 3.19 17.96
CA SER A 366 -10.87 3.19 18.48
C SER A 366 -10.51 1.99 19.33
N ILE A 367 -11.53 1.28 19.81
CA ILE A 367 -11.47 0.00 20.50
C ILE A 367 -12.12 -0.97 19.52
N CYS A 368 -11.36 -1.93 19.04
CA CYS A 368 -11.79 -2.82 17.97
C CYS A 368 -11.01 -4.14 18.04
N SER A 369 -11.48 -5.17 17.36
CA SER A 369 -10.68 -6.37 17.11
C SER A 369 -9.83 -6.19 15.84
N PRO A 370 -8.81 -7.02 15.58
CA PRO A 370 -8.05 -6.99 14.33
C PRO A 370 -8.93 -7.06 13.07
N ALA A 371 -9.99 -7.86 13.09
CA ALA A 371 -10.94 -8.00 11.98
C ALA A 371 -11.68 -6.69 11.62
N GLU A 372 -11.81 -5.78 12.58
CA GLU A 372 -12.40 -4.46 12.41
C GLU A 372 -11.39 -3.40 11.95
N THR A 373 -10.17 -3.80 11.58
CA THR A 373 -9.13 -2.92 11.03
C THR A 373 -8.98 -3.10 9.51
N ARG A 374 -8.26 -2.16 8.89
CA ARG A 374 -7.79 -2.23 7.50
C ARG A 374 -6.26 -2.20 7.50
N PRO A 375 -5.59 -3.17 6.88
CA PRO A 375 -4.13 -3.19 6.80
C PRO A 375 -3.65 -2.33 5.63
N ILE A 376 -3.01 -1.18 5.92
CA ILE A 376 -2.34 -0.39 4.89
C ILE A 376 -0.93 -0.93 4.68
N SER A 377 -0.68 -1.47 3.49
CA SER A 377 0.65 -1.90 3.06
C SER A 377 1.51 -0.71 2.66
N LEU A 378 2.62 -0.52 3.36
CA LEU A 378 3.69 0.40 3.01
C LEU A 378 4.82 -0.41 2.38
N LEU A 379 4.84 -0.41 1.06
CA LEU A 379 5.85 -1.08 0.24
C LEU A 379 7.18 -0.33 0.25
N ASP A 380 8.24 -1.06 -0.08
CA ASP A 380 9.54 -0.51 -0.43
C ASP A 380 9.40 0.61 -1.48
N ILE A 381 10.15 1.69 -1.29
CA ILE A 381 10.04 2.88 -2.15
C ILE A 381 10.44 2.60 -3.61
N PHE A 382 11.38 1.70 -3.85
CA PHE A 382 11.87 1.28 -5.16
C PHE A 382 10.92 0.25 -5.77
N GLN A 383 10.32 -0.64 -4.97
CA GLN A 383 9.23 -1.49 -5.48
C GLN A 383 8.08 -0.64 -6.04
N LYS A 384 7.68 0.44 -5.37
CA LYS A 384 6.62 1.34 -5.87
C LYS A 384 6.96 2.00 -7.21
N VAL A 385 8.23 2.21 -7.50
CA VAL A 385 8.70 2.73 -8.80
C VAL A 385 8.63 1.60 -9.83
N GLY A 386 9.16 0.42 -9.51
CA GLY A 386 9.08 -0.77 -10.35
C GLY A 386 7.65 -1.15 -10.73
N GLU A 387 6.71 -1.13 -9.78
CA GLU A 387 5.28 -1.35 -10.05
C GLU A 387 4.72 -0.36 -11.07
N LYS A 388 5.18 0.91 -11.08
CA LYS A 388 4.68 1.91 -12.03
C LYS A 388 5.27 1.70 -13.42
N LEU A 389 6.56 1.38 -13.50
CA LEU A 389 7.25 1.06 -14.75
C LEU A 389 6.65 -0.19 -15.40
N PHE A 390 6.41 -1.23 -14.60
CA PHE A 390 5.73 -2.45 -15.06
C PHE A 390 4.30 -2.17 -15.48
N LEU A 391 3.53 -1.46 -14.64
CA LEU A 391 2.12 -1.17 -14.91
C LEU A 391 1.93 -0.43 -16.23
N THR A 392 2.83 0.49 -16.59
CA THR A 392 2.74 1.23 -17.85
C THR A 392 2.81 0.29 -19.06
N ARG A 393 3.72 -0.69 -19.01
CA ARG A 393 3.86 -1.73 -20.05
C ARG A 393 2.72 -2.72 -20.04
N PHE A 394 2.22 -3.07 -18.85
CA PHE A 394 1.09 -3.98 -18.70
C PHE A 394 -0.20 -3.35 -19.23
N GLN A 395 -0.46 -2.08 -18.93
CA GLN A 395 -1.60 -1.32 -19.45
C GLN A 395 -1.59 -1.23 -20.98
N ASP A 396 -0.43 -1.03 -21.60
CA ASP A 396 -0.29 -1.06 -23.05
C ASP A 396 -0.74 -2.41 -23.66
N VAL A 397 -0.37 -3.54 -23.03
CA VAL A 397 -0.85 -4.87 -23.45
C VAL A 397 -2.37 -5.02 -23.27
N LEU A 398 -2.91 -4.52 -22.15
CA LEU A 398 -4.36 -4.56 -21.90
C LEU A 398 -5.14 -3.74 -22.94
N ASP A 399 -4.66 -2.54 -23.25
CA ASP A 399 -5.29 -1.60 -24.19
C ASP A 399 -5.20 -2.12 -25.64
N ARG A 400 -4.01 -2.57 -26.09
CA ARG A 400 -3.82 -3.12 -27.44
C ARG A 400 -4.71 -4.33 -27.72
N ARG A 401 -5.07 -5.08 -26.68
CA ARG A 401 -5.84 -6.33 -26.79
C ARG A 401 -7.31 -6.18 -26.40
N GLY A 402 -7.75 -5.01 -25.96
CA GLY A 402 -9.14 -4.78 -25.54
C GLY A 402 -9.59 -5.70 -24.41
N ILE A 403 -8.71 -6.01 -23.46
CA ILE A 403 -8.98 -7.00 -22.40
C ILE A 403 -10.01 -6.49 -21.38
N LEU A 404 -9.97 -5.19 -21.06
CA LEU A 404 -10.86 -4.62 -20.05
C LEU A 404 -12.21 -4.27 -20.69
N PRO A 405 -13.34 -4.69 -20.09
CA PRO A 405 -14.65 -4.42 -20.64
C PRO A 405 -15.02 -2.93 -20.48
N ASP A 406 -15.81 -2.42 -21.42
CA ASP A 406 -16.34 -1.05 -21.40
C ASP A 406 -17.23 -0.76 -20.18
N THR A 407 -17.65 -1.78 -19.42
CA THR A 407 -18.43 -1.67 -18.18
C THR A 407 -17.58 -1.37 -16.94
N GLN A 408 -16.25 -1.47 -17.04
CA GLN A 408 -15.31 -1.21 -15.96
C GLN A 408 -14.67 0.19 -16.10
N SER A 409 -14.86 1.04 -15.10
CA SER A 409 -14.26 2.39 -15.07
C SER A 409 -13.32 2.65 -13.91
N GLY A 410 -13.06 1.66 -13.06
CA GLY A 410 -12.07 1.78 -12.01
C GLY A 410 -10.67 1.93 -12.60
N PHE A 411 -9.93 2.97 -12.18
CA PHE A 411 -8.48 3.09 -12.36
C PHE A 411 -7.93 3.06 -13.80
N GLY A 412 -8.79 3.16 -14.83
CA GLY A 412 -8.41 3.40 -16.22
C GLY A 412 -8.24 4.88 -16.51
N ASP A 413 -7.32 5.24 -17.41
CA ASP A 413 -7.02 6.64 -17.74
C ASP A 413 -8.18 7.35 -18.47
N LYS A 414 -9.12 6.57 -19.05
CA LYS A 414 -10.14 7.06 -19.98
C LYS A 414 -11.50 7.38 -19.34
N VAL A 415 -11.88 6.74 -18.22
CA VAL A 415 -13.24 6.88 -17.67
C VAL A 415 -13.21 7.24 -16.18
N ARG A 416 -13.73 8.42 -15.84
CA ARG A 416 -13.86 8.89 -14.44
C ARG A 416 -15.13 8.33 -13.81
N LEU A 417 -15.18 8.32 -12.47
CA LEU A 417 -16.39 7.97 -11.70
C LEU A 417 -17.64 8.74 -12.19
N GLN A 418 -17.49 10.01 -12.52
CA GLN A 418 -18.57 10.85 -13.02
C GLN A 418 -19.18 10.32 -14.33
N THR A 419 -18.35 9.84 -15.25
CA THR A 419 -18.80 9.27 -16.52
C THR A 419 -19.52 7.95 -16.28
N ARG A 420 -19.00 7.08 -15.41
CA ARG A 420 -19.66 5.82 -15.05
C ARG A 420 -21.02 6.05 -14.39
N LEU A 421 -21.10 7.05 -13.52
CA LEU A 421 -22.35 7.44 -12.87
C LEU A 421 -23.36 7.97 -13.89
N LEU A 422 -22.93 8.76 -14.89
CA LEU A 422 -23.81 9.25 -15.95
C LEU A 422 -24.38 8.09 -16.78
N LEU A 423 -23.53 7.16 -17.23
CA LEU A 423 -23.96 5.97 -17.97
C LEU A 423 -24.95 5.13 -17.16
N PHE A 424 -24.66 4.92 -15.87
CA PHE A 424 -25.59 4.25 -14.96
C PHE A 424 -26.95 4.93 -14.87
N LEU A 425 -26.97 6.26 -14.73
CA LEU A 425 -28.24 7.01 -14.66
C LEU A 425 -28.99 6.98 -15.99
N GLU A 426 -28.29 7.01 -17.11
CA GLU A 426 -28.88 6.90 -18.45
C GLU A 426 -29.53 5.53 -18.66
N ASP A 427 -28.87 4.44 -18.29
CA ASP A 427 -29.43 3.09 -18.37
C ASP A 427 -30.67 2.94 -17.48
N VAL A 428 -30.60 3.41 -16.23
CA VAL A 428 -31.75 3.42 -15.31
C VAL A 428 -32.91 4.25 -15.89
N HIS A 429 -32.63 5.44 -16.42
CA HIS A 429 -33.66 6.31 -17.01
C HIS A 429 -34.29 5.71 -18.27
N SER A 430 -33.49 5.11 -19.14
CA SER A 430 -33.94 4.43 -20.36
C SER A 430 -34.88 3.26 -20.03
N LEU A 431 -34.49 2.41 -19.08
CA LEU A 431 -35.32 1.30 -18.62
C LEU A 431 -36.62 1.80 -17.95
N MET A 432 -36.57 2.87 -17.15
CA MET A 432 -37.76 3.44 -16.51
C MET A 432 -38.71 4.07 -17.52
N SER A 433 -38.18 4.67 -18.59
CA SER A 433 -38.99 5.27 -19.66
C SER A 433 -39.87 4.24 -20.34
N ASN A 434 -39.40 2.98 -20.42
CA ASN A 434 -40.15 1.86 -20.95
C ASN A 434 -41.24 1.34 -19.99
N SER A 435 -41.41 1.91 -18.80
CA SER A 435 -42.38 1.50 -17.77
C SER A 435 -42.15 0.10 -17.19
N ALA A 436 -40.95 -0.46 -17.34
CA ALA A 436 -40.55 -1.70 -16.65
C ALA A 436 -40.20 -1.41 -15.18
N PRO A 437 -40.55 -2.29 -14.23
CA PRO A 437 -40.01 -2.24 -12.88
C PRO A 437 -38.53 -2.64 -12.91
N ILE A 438 -37.71 -1.92 -12.16
CA ILE A 438 -36.25 -2.08 -12.12
C ILE A 438 -35.79 -2.26 -10.68
N SER A 439 -34.75 -3.06 -10.51
CA SER A 439 -33.99 -3.15 -9.27
C SER A 439 -32.51 -2.92 -9.56
N THR A 440 -31.89 -2.01 -8.81
CA THR A 440 -30.45 -1.86 -8.79
C THR A 440 -29.89 -2.57 -7.56
N ILE A 441 -28.99 -3.52 -7.76
CA ILE A 441 -28.32 -4.26 -6.69
C ILE A 441 -26.89 -3.74 -6.56
N PHE A 442 -26.57 -3.18 -5.39
CA PHE A 442 -25.23 -2.75 -5.02
C PHE A 442 -24.52 -3.88 -4.29
N VAL A 443 -23.52 -4.49 -4.91
CA VAL A 443 -22.77 -5.63 -4.38
C VAL A 443 -21.47 -5.15 -3.76
N ASP A 444 -21.25 -5.48 -2.48
CA ASP A 444 -20.00 -5.21 -1.75
C ASP A 444 -19.21 -6.53 -1.68
N PHE A 445 -17.95 -6.56 -2.14
CA PHE A 445 -17.07 -7.72 -1.94
C PHE A 445 -16.29 -7.60 -0.62
N ARG A 446 -16.05 -8.73 0.05
CA ARG A 446 -15.27 -8.74 1.29
C ARG A 446 -13.78 -8.59 0.98
N SER A 447 -13.19 -7.50 1.47
CA SER A 447 -11.74 -7.27 1.46
C SER A 447 -11.09 -7.57 0.10
N ALA A 448 -11.71 -7.09 -0.99
CA ALA A 448 -11.40 -7.42 -2.38
C ALA A 448 -9.89 -7.57 -2.69
N PHE A 449 -9.11 -6.51 -2.52
CA PHE A 449 -7.66 -6.56 -2.81
C PHE A 449 -6.87 -7.52 -1.91
N ASP A 450 -7.33 -7.72 -0.68
CA ASP A 450 -6.67 -8.59 0.30
C ASP A 450 -7.06 -10.08 0.09
N GLN A 451 -8.05 -10.36 -0.76
CA GLN A 451 -8.53 -11.71 -1.12
C GLN A 451 -8.09 -12.16 -2.53
N LEU A 452 -7.31 -11.34 -3.26
CA LEU A 452 -6.85 -11.69 -4.61
C LEU A 452 -6.19 -13.09 -4.62
N TRP A 453 -6.84 -14.03 -5.30
CA TRP A 453 -6.37 -15.40 -5.39
C TRP A 453 -5.28 -15.52 -6.47
N HIS A 454 -4.03 -15.75 -6.04
CA HIS A 454 -2.86 -15.69 -6.93
C HIS A 454 -2.92 -16.69 -8.08
N ILE A 455 -3.25 -17.96 -7.81
CA ILE A 455 -3.27 -19.01 -8.84
C ILE A 455 -4.40 -18.74 -9.85
N GLY A 456 -5.60 -18.40 -9.36
CA GLY A 456 -6.73 -18.04 -10.22
C GLY A 456 -6.43 -16.81 -11.06
N CYS A 457 -5.81 -15.79 -10.47
CA CYS A 457 -5.39 -14.57 -11.16
C CYS A 457 -4.42 -14.89 -12.32
N ILE A 458 -3.33 -15.61 -12.06
CA ILE A 458 -2.38 -16.01 -13.11
C ILE A 458 -3.05 -16.87 -14.18
N GLY A 459 -3.91 -17.82 -13.76
CA GLY A 459 -4.68 -18.66 -14.68
C GLY A 459 -5.62 -17.87 -15.59
N THR A 460 -6.31 -16.87 -15.05
CA THR A 460 -7.18 -15.97 -15.82
C THR A 460 -6.39 -15.06 -16.74
N LEU A 461 -5.31 -14.43 -16.27
CA LEU A 461 -4.44 -13.61 -17.13
C LEU A 461 -3.88 -14.43 -18.30
N ARG A 462 -3.53 -15.69 -18.06
CA ARG A 462 -3.12 -16.62 -19.11
C ARG A 462 -4.23 -16.89 -20.12
N ARG A 463 -5.48 -17.10 -19.68
CA ARG A 463 -6.63 -17.26 -20.59
C ARG A 463 -6.97 -16.00 -21.38
N LEU A 464 -6.68 -14.82 -20.81
CA LEU A 464 -6.79 -13.53 -21.50
C LEU A 464 -5.62 -13.28 -22.47
N GLY A 465 -4.68 -14.21 -22.56
CA GLY A 465 -3.56 -14.19 -23.49
C GLY A 465 -2.40 -13.31 -23.10
N ILE A 466 -2.31 -12.84 -21.85
CA ILE A 466 -1.17 -12.04 -21.39
C ILE A 466 0.15 -12.80 -21.66
N PRO A 467 1.18 -12.15 -22.24
CA PRO A 467 2.43 -12.82 -22.60
C PRO A 467 3.13 -13.46 -21.40
N HIS A 468 3.89 -14.52 -21.66
CA HIS A 468 4.55 -15.29 -20.61
C HIS A 468 5.52 -14.45 -19.78
N SER A 469 6.29 -13.54 -20.39
CA SER A 469 7.22 -12.64 -19.69
C SER A 469 6.53 -11.80 -18.59
N TYR A 470 5.34 -11.26 -18.89
CA TYR A 470 4.51 -10.50 -17.94
C TYR A 470 3.95 -11.41 -16.84
N LEU A 471 3.45 -12.59 -17.21
CA LEU A 471 2.92 -13.57 -16.24
C LEU A 471 3.99 -14.01 -15.25
N SER A 472 5.19 -14.34 -15.72
CA SER A 472 6.31 -14.76 -14.89
C SER A 472 6.73 -13.65 -13.92
N TRP A 473 6.78 -12.39 -14.39
CA TRP A 473 7.10 -11.28 -13.50
C TRP A 473 5.99 -11.01 -12.46
N ILE A 474 4.71 -11.09 -12.84
CA ILE A 474 3.58 -10.95 -11.91
C ILE A 474 3.59 -12.07 -10.86
N GLU A 475 3.84 -13.31 -11.28
CA GLU A 475 3.97 -14.46 -10.37
C GLU A 475 5.12 -14.23 -9.39
N ALA A 476 6.30 -13.81 -9.88
CA ALA A 476 7.42 -13.45 -9.04
C ALA A 476 7.11 -12.29 -8.08
N TRP A 477 6.27 -11.33 -8.45
CA TRP A 477 5.83 -10.23 -7.59
C TRP A 477 4.81 -10.66 -6.51
N LEU A 478 4.00 -11.70 -6.79
CA LEU A 478 2.98 -12.24 -5.88
C LEU A 478 3.56 -13.19 -4.81
N ILE A 479 4.56 -14.01 -5.15
CA ILE A 479 5.11 -15.06 -4.26
C ILE A 479 6.21 -14.56 -3.32
N ASN A 480 6.42 -15.31 -2.22
CA ASN A 480 7.47 -15.07 -1.21
C ASN A 480 7.42 -13.67 -0.59
N ARG A 481 6.20 -13.20 -0.34
CA ARG A 481 5.96 -11.93 0.34
C ARG A 481 5.88 -12.15 1.84
N ARG A 482 6.38 -11.19 2.60
CA ARG A 482 6.23 -11.15 4.06
C ARG A 482 5.90 -9.75 4.53
N GLY A 483 5.21 -9.67 5.66
CA GLY A 483 4.90 -8.41 6.30
C GLY A 483 5.14 -8.45 7.79
N HIS A 484 5.20 -7.27 8.39
CA HIS A 484 5.07 -7.09 9.83
C HIS A 484 4.07 -5.96 10.09
N ILE A 485 3.42 -6.00 11.24
CA ILE A 485 2.48 -4.98 11.68
C ILE A 485 3.20 -3.98 12.58
N GLU A 486 2.94 -2.69 12.35
CA GLU A 486 3.43 -1.64 13.22
C GLU A 486 2.28 -0.85 13.84
N ILE A 487 2.23 -0.82 15.18
CA ILE A 487 1.25 -0.06 15.95
C ILE A 487 2.00 0.80 16.98
N ASN A 488 1.79 2.11 16.92
CA ASN A 488 2.40 3.08 17.84
C ASN A 488 3.94 2.94 17.98
N GLY A 489 4.63 2.64 16.88
CA GLY A 489 6.10 2.52 16.83
C GLY A 489 6.65 1.17 17.30
N LYS A 490 5.79 0.23 17.70
CA LYS A 490 6.17 -1.17 17.99
C LYS A 490 5.88 -2.04 16.78
N LYS A 491 6.75 -3.03 16.54
CA LYS A 491 6.68 -3.95 15.40
C LYS A 491 6.35 -5.36 15.90
N SER A 492 5.55 -6.10 15.14
CA SER A 492 5.36 -7.53 15.35
C SER A 492 6.53 -8.35 14.79
N ARG A 493 6.49 -9.67 15.01
CA ARG A 493 7.19 -10.63 14.14
C ARG A 493 6.81 -10.47 12.67
N TRP A 494 7.68 -10.95 11.79
CA TRP A 494 7.37 -11.13 10.38
C TRP A 494 6.47 -12.34 10.17
N PHE A 495 5.57 -12.26 9.21
CA PHE A 495 4.69 -13.35 8.80
C PHE A 495 4.54 -13.38 7.26
N PRO A 496 4.30 -14.56 6.65
CA PRO A 496 4.10 -14.69 5.22
C PRO A 496 2.76 -14.08 4.76
N ILE A 497 2.72 -13.60 3.52
CA ILE A 497 1.51 -13.12 2.86
C ILE A 497 1.30 -13.98 1.61
N GLU A 498 0.38 -14.93 1.67
CA GLU A 498 0.23 -15.97 0.64
C GLU A 498 -0.98 -15.76 -0.29
N LYS A 499 -1.84 -14.78 0.02
CA LYS A 499 -2.91 -14.29 -0.88
C LYS A 499 -3.10 -12.79 -0.72
N GLY A 500 -3.87 -12.21 -1.64
CA GLY A 500 -4.05 -10.76 -1.72
C GLY A 500 -2.84 -10.06 -2.35
N GLY A 501 -3.02 -8.80 -2.72
CA GLY A 501 -1.90 -7.93 -3.08
C GLY A 501 -1.73 -6.80 -2.06
N PRO A 502 -0.61 -6.06 -2.11
CA PRO A 502 -0.41 -4.88 -1.28
C PRO A 502 -1.58 -3.90 -1.36
N GLN A 503 -2.15 -3.56 -0.21
CA GLN A 503 -3.20 -2.57 -0.15
C GLN A 503 -2.62 -1.19 -0.51
N ARG A 504 -3.25 -0.51 -1.49
CA ARG A 504 -2.75 0.72 -2.15
C ARG A 504 -1.59 0.51 -3.13
N GLY A 505 -1.22 -0.73 -3.43
CA GLY A 505 -0.38 -1.05 -4.58
C GLY A 505 -1.14 -0.73 -5.87
N ILE A 506 -0.51 -0.01 -6.78
CA ILE A 506 -1.15 0.36 -8.06
C ILE A 506 -1.33 -0.87 -8.95
N LEU A 507 -0.38 -1.82 -8.87
CA LEU A 507 -0.43 -3.05 -9.62
C LEU A 507 -1.50 -4.00 -9.08
N THR A 508 -1.66 -4.10 -7.75
CA THR A 508 -2.73 -4.88 -7.11
C THR A 508 -4.11 -4.54 -7.69
N THR A 509 -4.40 -3.25 -7.83
CA THR A 509 -5.68 -2.78 -8.35
C THR A 509 -5.85 -3.15 -9.83
N SER A 510 -4.83 -2.95 -10.66
CA SER A 510 -4.88 -3.34 -12.07
C SER A 510 -5.07 -4.85 -12.25
N LEU A 511 -4.38 -5.67 -11.45
CA LEU A 511 -4.51 -7.12 -11.47
C LEU A 511 -5.89 -7.56 -11.00
N PHE A 512 -6.43 -6.96 -9.94
CA PHE A 512 -7.78 -7.25 -9.46
C PHE A 512 -8.83 -6.98 -10.54
N ILE A 513 -8.72 -5.83 -11.21
CA ILE A 513 -9.64 -5.45 -12.30
C ILE A 513 -9.53 -6.42 -13.48
N THR A 514 -8.30 -6.75 -13.88
CA THR A 514 -8.06 -7.66 -15.02
C THR A 514 -8.51 -9.08 -14.70
N TYR A 515 -8.27 -9.55 -13.46
CA TYR A 515 -8.71 -10.85 -12.98
C TYR A 515 -10.24 -11.00 -13.00
N HIS A 516 -10.98 -9.95 -12.64
CA HIS A 516 -12.44 -9.95 -12.64
C HIS A 516 -13.06 -9.36 -13.94
N SER A 517 -12.28 -9.28 -15.02
CA SER A 517 -12.76 -8.74 -16.30
C SER A 517 -13.85 -9.60 -16.95
N ASP A 518 -13.87 -10.90 -16.64
CA ASP A 518 -14.87 -11.86 -17.12
C ASP A 518 -16.17 -11.85 -16.32
N MET A 519 -16.25 -11.13 -15.18
CA MET A 519 -17.42 -11.12 -14.30
C MET A 519 -18.72 -10.78 -15.05
N GLY A 520 -18.67 -9.86 -16.02
CA GLY A 520 -19.84 -9.48 -16.82
C GLY A 520 -20.42 -10.64 -17.63
N GLN A 521 -19.60 -11.61 -18.05
CA GLN A 521 -20.05 -12.78 -18.80
C GLN A 521 -20.89 -13.74 -17.93
N PHE A 522 -20.67 -13.71 -16.61
CA PHE A 522 -21.45 -14.48 -15.63
C PHE A 522 -22.76 -13.79 -15.23
N LEU A 523 -22.98 -12.53 -15.65
CA LEU A 523 -24.14 -11.72 -15.25
C LEU A 523 -25.00 -11.31 -16.46
N PRO A 524 -25.54 -12.25 -17.27
CA PRO A 524 -26.21 -11.94 -18.54
C PRO A 524 -27.57 -11.23 -18.38
N TRP A 525 -28.16 -11.27 -17.18
CA TRP A 525 -29.50 -10.74 -16.91
C TRP A 525 -29.49 -9.31 -16.36
N CYS A 526 -28.33 -8.65 -16.32
CA CYS A 526 -28.21 -7.29 -15.80
C CYS A 526 -27.34 -6.40 -16.68
N THR A 527 -27.58 -5.10 -16.57
CA THR A 527 -26.60 -4.10 -17.00
C THR A 527 -25.66 -3.85 -15.82
N SER A 528 -24.39 -4.20 -15.97
CA SER A 528 -23.39 -4.09 -14.90
C SER A 528 -22.57 -2.81 -15.03
N HIS A 529 -22.42 -2.11 -13.91
CA HIS A 529 -21.57 -0.94 -13.78
C HIS A 529 -20.53 -1.25 -12.71
N VAL A 530 -19.27 -1.35 -13.13
CA VAL A 530 -18.17 -1.69 -12.22
C VAL A 530 -17.23 -0.51 -12.07
N PHE A 531 -16.87 -0.22 -10.83
CA PHE A 531 -15.81 0.72 -10.50
C PHE A 531 -14.86 0.06 -9.50
N ALA A 532 -13.79 -0.55 -10.03
CA ALA A 532 -12.86 -1.37 -9.27
C ALA A 532 -13.57 -2.56 -8.60
N ASP A 533 -13.71 -2.56 -7.28
CA ASP A 533 -14.44 -3.57 -6.50
C ASP A 533 -15.92 -3.24 -6.28
N ASP A 534 -16.38 -2.02 -6.55
CA ASP A 534 -17.79 -1.66 -6.43
C ASP A 534 -18.57 -2.12 -7.68
N LEU A 535 -19.62 -2.92 -7.48
CA LEU A 535 -20.53 -3.38 -8.54
C LEU A 535 -21.95 -2.87 -8.30
N ALA A 536 -22.53 -2.22 -9.30
CA ALA A 536 -23.96 -1.95 -9.39
C ALA A 536 -24.56 -2.73 -10.57
N ALA A 537 -25.50 -3.63 -10.29
CA ALA A 537 -26.19 -4.43 -11.29
C ALA A 537 -27.65 -3.96 -11.43
N VAL A 538 -28.01 -3.49 -12.62
CA VAL A 538 -29.37 -3.04 -12.95
C VAL A 538 -30.13 -4.19 -13.61
N VAL A 539 -31.24 -4.59 -13.01
CA VAL A 539 -32.13 -5.66 -13.49
C VAL A 539 -33.50 -5.07 -13.79
N ALA A 540 -34.05 -5.38 -14.97
CA ALA A 540 -35.39 -4.96 -15.36
C ALA A 540 -36.31 -6.16 -15.59
N GLY A 541 -37.59 -6.00 -15.23
CA GLY A 541 -38.64 -6.95 -15.59
C GLY A 541 -38.96 -6.90 -17.08
N GLN A 542 -39.45 -8.01 -17.64
CA GLN A 542 -39.80 -8.10 -19.06
C GLN A 542 -40.97 -7.18 -19.42
N LEU A 543 -40.76 -6.33 -20.43
CA LEU A 543 -41.76 -5.42 -20.98
C LEU A 543 -42.93 -6.18 -21.65
N GLY A 544 -44.13 -5.59 -21.59
CA GLY A 544 -45.32 -6.08 -22.30
C GLY A 544 -46.24 -7.03 -21.50
N LYS A 545 -45.88 -7.41 -20.26
CA LYS A 545 -46.76 -8.17 -19.36
C LYS A 545 -47.57 -7.26 -18.44
N HIS A 546 -48.57 -7.78 -17.71
CA HIS A 546 -49.21 -7.02 -16.64
C HIS A 546 -48.19 -6.66 -15.55
N TYR A 547 -48.35 -5.51 -14.88
CA TYR A 547 -47.38 -5.00 -13.90
C TYR A 547 -46.99 -6.04 -12.82
N MET A 548 -47.96 -6.83 -12.33
CA MET A 548 -47.70 -7.90 -11.37
C MET A 548 -46.80 -9.00 -11.95
N ASP A 549 -47.01 -9.41 -13.20
CA ASP A 549 -46.17 -10.40 -13.88
C ASP A 549 -44.76 -9.85 -14.17
N GLN A 550 -44.64 -8.55 -14.45
CA GLN A 550 -43.34 -7.89 -14.60
C GLN A 550 -42.58 -7.89 -13.27
N CYS A 551 -43.27 -7.71 -12.15
CA CYS A 551 -42.67 -7.77 -10.81
C CYS A 551 -42.21 -9.19 -10.47
N LEU A 552 -43.02 -10.21 -10.77
CA LEU A 552 -42.63 -11.62 -10.57
C LEU A 552 -41.42 -12.01 -11.44
N ASP A 553 -41.39 -11.56 -12.69
CA ASP A 553 -40.26 -11.76 -13.59
C ASP A 553 -38.99 -11.05 -13.08
N LEU A 554 -39.12 -9.82 -12.58
CA LEU A 554 -38.02 -9.09 -11.94
C LEU A 554 -37.48 -9.86 -10.72
N GLU A 555 -38.35 -10.37 -9.86
CA GLU A 555 -37.94 -11.18 -8.69
C GLU A 555 -37.16 -12.43 -9.11
N MET A 556 -37.66 -13.16 -10.12
CA MET A 556 -36.98 -14.34 -10.66
C MET A 556 -35.60 -13.98 -11.22
N ARG A 557 -35.48 -12.90 -12.00
CA ARG A 557 -34.20 -12.44 -12.56
C ARG A 557 -33.21 -12.03 -11.49
N ILE A 558 -33.68 -11.37 -10.42
CA ILE A 558 -32.84 -11.04 -9.27
C ILE A 558 -32.33 -12.33 -8.61
N LYS A 559 -33.19 -13.31 -8.34
CA LYS A 559 -32.78 -14.61 -7.76
C LYS A 559 -31.71 -15.31 -8.62
N LEU A 560 -31.91 -15.34 -9.93
CA LEU A 560 -30.93 -15.90 -10.88
C LEU A 560 -29.61 -15.13 -10.85
N LEU A 561 -29.65 -13.80 -10.85
CA LEU A 561 -28.46 -12.94 -10.77
C LEU A 561 -27.66 -13.22 -9.48
N LEU A 562 -28.33 -13.34 -8.34
CA LEU A 562 -27.67 -13.61 -7.06
C LEU A 562 -27.06 -15.01 -7.01
N GLY A 563 -27.74 -16.02 -7.55
CA GLY A 563 -27.18 -17.37 -7.68
C GLY A 563 -25.93 -17.40 -8.57
N GLN A 564 -25.93 -16.64 -9.67
CA GLN A 564 -24.75 -16.51 -10.54
C GLN A 564 -23.61 -15.73 -9.85
N LEU A 565 -23.92 -14.69 -9.09
CA LEU A 565 -22.93 -13.95 -8.30
C LEU A 565 -22.29 -14.83 -7.23
N GLU A 566 -23.07 -15.68 -6.57
CA GLU A 566 -22.57 -16.64 -5.60
C GLU A 566 -21.69 -17.70 -6.24
N TYR A 567 -22.13 -18.26 -7.38
CA TYR A 567 -21.33 -19.17 -8.18
C TYR A 567 -19.99 -18.53 -8.59
N TYR A 568 -20.02 -17.32 -9.11
CA TYR A 568 -18.83 -16.56 -9.47
C TYR A 568 -17.95 -16.26 -8.25
N SER A 569 -18.53 -15.91 -7.10
CA SER A 569 -17.83 -15.69 -5.84
C SER A 569 -17.05 -16.93 -5.38
N LEU A 570 -17.62 -18.13 -5.58
CA LEU A 570 -16.95 -19.40 -5.29
C LEU A 570 -15.83 -19.69 -6.29
N LEU A 571 -16.10 -19.53 -7.59
CA LEU A 571 -15.12 -19.73 -8.67
C LEU A 571 -13.92 -18.79 -8.58
N ALA A 572 -14.16 -17.50 -8.31
CA ALA A 572 -13.13 -16.49 -8.21
C ALA A 572 -12.45 -16.44 -6.84
N VAL A 573 -12.94 -17.22 -5.87
CA VAL A 573 -12.50 -17.20 -4.47
C VAL A 573 -12.58 -15.77 -3.90
N GLN A 574 -13.63 -15.03 -4.31
CA GLN A 574 -13.84 -13.63 -3.95
C GLN A 574 -15.19 -13.48 -3.23
N PRO A 575 -15.22 -13.62 -1.89
CA PRO A 575 -16.47 -13.66 -1.13
C PRO A 575 -17.24 -12.34 -1.21
N THR A 576 -18.55 -12.44 -1.47
CA THR A 576 -19.49 -11.32 -1.38
C THR A 576 -19.83 -11.00 0.08
N ASN A 577 -20.13 -9.75 0.34
CA ASN A 577 -20.52 -9.25 1.65
C ASN A 577 -22.02 -8.98 1.71
N PHE A 578 -22.79 -10.05 1.87
CA PHE A 578 -24.25 -9.99 1.93
C PHE A 578 -24.81 -9.00 2.96
N ALA A 579 -24.11 -8.76 4.07
CA ALA A 579 -24.55 -7.81 5.09
C ALA A 579 -24.48 -6.33 4.64
N LYS A 580 -23.71 -6.05 3.58
CA LYS A 580 -23.56 -4.72 2.98
C LYS A 580 -24.13 -4.64 1.56
N THR A 581 -24.57 -5.74 0.98
CA THR A 581 -25.28 -5.75 -0.31
C THR A 581 -26.68 -5.17 -0.11
N GLU A 582 -27.03 -4.18 -0.92
CA GLU A 582 -28.30 -3.46 -0.84
C GLU A 582 -29.01 -3.45 -2.20
N ALA A 583 -30.34 -3.52 -2.21
CA ALA A 583 -31.14 -3.38 -3.41
C ALA A 583 -31.99 -2.11 -3.35
N LEU A 584 -32.09 -1.44 -4.48
CA LEU A 584 -32.91 -0.25 -4.69
C LEU A 584 -33.95 -0.57 -5.75
N TYR A 585 -35.23 -0.47 -5.38
CA TYR A 585 -36.33 -0.62 -6.32
C TYR A 585 -36.66 0.72 -6.99
N SER A 586 -36.99 0.70 -8.28
CA SER A 586 -37.46 1.88 -9.01
C SER A 586 -38.50 1.47 -10.06
N ALA A 587 -39.66 2.12 -10.08
CA ALA A 587 -40.71 1.89 -11.07
C ALA A 587 -41.52 3.17 -11.32
N ARG A 588 -42.06 3.30 -12.53
CA ARG A 588 -42.92 4.43 -12.93
C ARG A 588 -44.39 4.23 -12.53
N ALA A 589 -44.82 2.98 -12.34
CA ALA A 589 -46.19 2.62 -11.99
C ALA A 589 -46.41 2.63 -10.46
N ILE A 590 -47.63 2.95 -10.05
CA ILE A 590 -48.02 3.12 -8.63
C ILE A 590 -48.01 1.76 -7.93
N GLY A 591 -46.92 1.43 -7.26
CA GLY A 591 -46.82 0.30 -6.34
C GLY A 591 -45.40 0.10 -5.86
N SER A 592 -45.23 -0.12 -4.55
CA SER A 592 -43.96 -0.51 -3.94
C SER A 592 -43.99 -2.01 -3.61
N PRO A 593 -43.83 -2.92 -4.59
CA PRO A 593 -43.75 -4.34 -4.30
C PRO A 593 -42.58 -4.60 -3.35
N LYS A 594 -42.85 -5.32 -2.26
CA LYS A 594 -41.82 -5.79 -1.34
C LYS A 594 -41.45 -7.20 -1.77
N PHE A 595 -40.28 -7.37 -2.37
CA PHE A 595 -39.79 -8.72 -2.69
C PHE A 595 -39.04 -9.29 -1.48
N ASP A 596 -39.41 -10.49 -1.07
CA ASP A 596 -38.72 -11.24 -0.03
C ASP A 596 -37.68 -12.15 -0.69
N ILE A 597 -36.56 -11.54 -1.09
CA ILE A 597 -35.45 -12.24 -1.74
C ILE A 597 -34.40 -12.58 -0.70
N PHE A 598 -34.01 -13.85 -0.70
CA PHE A 598 -33.00 -14.44 0.16
C PHE A 598 -31.87 -15.00 -0.72
N PHE A 599 -30.65 -15.01 -0.17
CA PHE A 599 -29.56 -15.85 -0.67
C PHE A 599 -29.77 -17.28 -0.12
N ASP A 600 -29.50 -18.33 -0.91
CA ASP A 600 -30.11 -19.65 -0.69
C ASP A 600 -29.47 -20.56 0.40
N GLU A 601 -30.19 -21.64 0.76
CA GLU A 601 -30.06 -22.65 1.85
C GLU A 601 -29.91 -22.14 3.29
N MET A 602 -29.20 -21.04 3.55
CA MET A 602 -29.23 -20.39 4.87
C MET A 602 -30.31 -19.31 4.92
N LYS A 603 -31.52 -19.73 5.34
CA LYS A 603 -32.77 -18.95 5.52
C LYS A 603 -32.70 -17.65 6.37
N GLU A 604 -31.53 -17.08 6.64
CA GLU A 604 -31.36 -16.08 7.69
C GLU A 604 -31.07 -14.65 7.22
N LYS A 605 -30.76 -14.40 5.93
CA LYS A 605 -30.35 -13.05 5.48
C LYS A 605 -31.12 -12.54 4.24
N LYS A 606 -32.09 -11.68 4.53
CA LYS A 606 -32.89 -10.92 3.56
C LYS A 606 -32.10 -9.74 2.99
N ILE A 607 -32.28 -9.44 1.71
CA ILE A 607 -31.71 -8.24 1.09
C ILE A 607 -32.34 -6.98 1.71
N ASN A 608 -31.49 -6.02 2.04
CA ASN A 608 -31.95 -4.71 2.52
C ASN A 608 -32.46 -3.88 1.35
N TRP A 609 -33.72 -3.46 1.43
CA TRP A 609 -34.32 -2.52 0.48
C TRP A 609 -34.05 -1.09 0.93
N ALA A 610 -33.30 -0.34 0.14
CA ALA A 610 -33.22 1.10 0.29
C ALA A 610 -34.52 1.72 -0.24
N GLY A 611 -35.23 2.45 0.61
CA GLY A 611 -36.47 3.12 0.20
C GLY A 611 -36.19 4.29 -0.73
N ALA A 612 -36.56 4.18 -2.00
CA ALA A 612 -36.76 5.33 -2.87
C ALA A 612 -38.15 5.19 -3.51
N THR A 613 -39.08 6.00 -3.03
CA THR A 613 -40.24 6.41 -3.82
C THR A 613 -39.77 7.56 -4.71
N CYS A 614 -39.74 7.35 -6.02
CA CYS A 614 -39.70 8.46 -6.96
C CYS A 614 -41.05 9.19 -6.97
#